data_AF-A0A284RH61-F1
#
_entry.id   AF-A0A284RH61-F1
#
_cell.length_a   1.000
_cell.length_b   1.000
_cell.length_c   1.000
_cell.angle_alpha   90.00
_cell.angle_beta   90.00
_cell.angle_gamma   90.00
#
_symmetry.space_group_name_H-M   'P 1'
#
loop_
_entity.id
_entity.type
_entity.pdbx_description
1 polymer ?
#
loop_
_entity_poly.entity_id
_entity_poly.type
_entity_poly.pdbx_seq_one_letter_code
_entity_poly.pdbx_strand_id
1 'polypeptide(L)'
;MFNTSSLPGPVTLDAAGLVALADLSAVALRTALMGTASYLDILVLAPGMHTQQSADDVNRGEFPMTGSMTTGNIFRVENPATVRYLQDISRTGSLVTARVSLKPRFCNTLKTPLYSIDLSPIFAAGARAALLYLLCPVLTIVVFTLLAVIKDWWGLIVLGMLIFARTINVVVIKQRSRKDWKGAKEEGYLDLFVLLSQDRWVRLQGSINDLKTATAGQWLRDKTAEESFGIGVATLLVYASAALASNASTAGSLLIACLLLSSVALLALCNYSTRCLQMYDCMVEKVEGPGTIVPYLRRMEMVKALIHESQRSDWAVRMELITPEELAEILGSMQPSDGSGNSKLENRSLVNQTQRSV
;
A
#
# COMPACT_ATOMS: atom_id res chain seq x y z
N MET A 1 -1.98 61.72 -11.89
CA MET A 1 -3.37 61.25 -12.07
C MET A 1 -3.29 60.00 -12.94
N PHE A 2 -3.25 58.82 -12.32
CA PHE A 2 -3.29 57.55 -13.05
C PHE A 2 -4.67 56.93 -12.82
N ASN A 3 -5.38 56.73 -13.93
CA ASN A 3 -6.76 56.27 -13.98
C ASN A 3 -6.88 54.85 -13.44
N THR A 4 -7.77 54.70 -12.47
CA THR A 4 -8.33 53.43 -12.00
C THR A 4 -9.24 52.86 -13.08
N SER A 5 -8.79 51.80 -13.77
CA SER A 5 -9.68 50.93 -14.54
C SER A 5 -10.27 49.88 -13.60
N SER A 6 -11.48 50.16 -13.14
CA SER A 6 -12.35 49.21 -12.46
C SER A 6 -12.84 48.13 -13.44
N LEU A 7 -12.35 46.89 -13.27
CA LEU A 7 -13.00 45.70 -13.83
C LEU A 7 -14.23 45.34 -12.95
N PRO A 8 -15.41 45.12 -13.52
CA PRO A 8 -16.61 44.78 -12.76
C PRO A 8 -16.64 43.28 -12.42
N GLY A 9 -16.60 42.98 -11.12
CA GLY A 9 -16.99 41.70 -10.52
C GLY A 9 -15.84 40.91 -9.86
N PRO A 10 -15.81 40.74 -8.53
CA PRO A 10 -14.89 39.81 -7.89
C PRO A 10 -15.64 38.52 -7.57
N VAL A 11 -15.60 37.55 -8.47
CA VAL A 11 -15.62 36.15 -8.03
C VAL A 11 -14.17 35.69 -8.01
N THR A 12 -13.39 36.29 -7.10
CA THR A 12 -12.03 35.84 -6.82
C THR A 12 -12.14 34.55 -6.04
N LEU A 13 -12.15 33.41 -6.74
CA LEU A 13 -11.91 32.12 -6.12
C LEU A 13 -10.51 32.18 -5.51
N ASP A 14 -10.46 32.43 -4.20
CA ASP A 14 -9.22 32.57 -3.45
C ASP A 14 -8.44 31.25 -3.51
N ALA A 15 -7.12 31.34 -3.59
CA ALA A 15 -6.21 30.21 -3.75
C ALA A 15 -6.46 29.12 -2.69
N ALA A 16 -6.90 29.51 -1.49
CA ALA A 16 -7.29 28.58 -0.42
C ALA A 16 -8.46 27.65 -0.80
N GLY A 17 -9.49 28.18 -1.46
CA GLY A 17 -10.65 27.41 -1.90
C GLY A 17 -10.29 26.42 -3.01
N LEU A 18 -9.45 26.84 -3.95
CA LEU A 18 -8.97 25.95 -5.02
C LEU A 18 -8.06 24.84 -4.47
N VAL A 19 -7.17 25.18 -3.54
CA VAL A 19 -6.30 24.21 -2.87
C VAL A 19 -7.12 23.18 -2.09
N ALA A 20 -8.18 23.59 -1.38
CA ALA A 20 -9.03 22.65 -0.64
C ALA A 20 -9.72 21.62 -1.55
N LEU A 21 -10.02 22.00 -2.79
CA LEU A 21 -10.67 21.16 -3.79
C LEU A 21 -9.70 20.29 -4.60
N ALA A 22 -8.39 20.50 -4.50
CA ALA A 22 -7.44 19.70 -5.25
C ALA A 22 -7.56 18.23 -4.86
N ASP A 23 -7.69 17.35 -5.85
CA ASP A 23 -7.79 15.91 -5.63
C ASP A 23 -6.40 15.32 -5.39
N LEU A 24 -6.00 15.24 -4.12
CA LEU A 24 -4.79 14.55 -3.71
C LEU A 24 -5.12 13.28 -2.94
N SER A 25 -4.60 12.16 -3.43
CA SER A 25 -4.77 10.83 -2.85
C SER A 25 -3.93 10.57 -1.59
N ALA A 26 -3.22 11.58 -1.06
CA ALA A 26 -2.33 11.42 0.09
C ALA A 26 -3.08 10.90 1.34
N VAL A 27 -4.32 11.34 1.56
CA VAL A 27 -5.15 10.89 2.69
C VAL A 27 -5.64 9.46 2.48
N ALA A 28 -6.08 9.11 1.26
CA ALA A 28 -6.51 7.77 0.91
C ALA A 28 -5.34 6.76 1.02
N LEU A 29 -4.15 7.15 0.55
CA LEU A 29 -2.94 6.33 0.65
C LEU A 29 -2.53 6.10 2.11
N ARG A 30 -2.58 7.13 2.96
CA ARG A 30 -2.30 6.97 4.40
C ARG A 30 -3.26 5.98 5.05
N THR A 31 -4.54 6.12 4.71
CA THR A 31 -5.62 5.26 5.19
C THR A 31 -5.36 3.80 4.78
N ALA A 32 -4.97 3.57 3.51
CA ALA A 32 -4.58 2.25 3.01
C ALA A 32 -3.35 1.67 3.73
N LEU A 33 -2.29 2.47 3.93
CA LEU A 33 -1.06 2.02 4.58
C LEU A 33 -1.24 1.69 6.07
N MET A 34 -2.13 2.39 6.77
CA MET A 34 -2.39 2.17 8.19
C MET A 34 -3.48 1.12 8.45
N GLY A 35 -4.29 0.80 7.44
CA GLY A 35 -5.41 -0.12 7.58
C GLY A 35 -6.51 0.39 8.51
N THR A 36 -6.52 1.68 8.86
CA THR A 36 -7.61 2.39 9.56
C THR A 36 -7.33 3.89 9.60
N ALA A 37 -8.25 4.67 10.19
CA ALA A 37 -8.07 6.08 10.51
C ALA A 37 -7.83 6.27 12.03
N SER A 38 -6.94 7.19 12.37
CA SER A 38 -6.74 7.67 13.74
C SER A 38 -7.72 8.79 14.07
N TYR A 39 -8.12 8.95 15.33
CA TYR A 39 -8.90 10.13 15.72
C TYR A 39 -8.12 11.44 15.56
N LEU A 40 -6.77 11.38 15.57
CA LEU A 40 -5.94 12.53 15.24
C LEU A 40 -6.11 13.00 13.79
N ASP A 41 -6.59 12.13 12.88
CA ASP A 41 -6.86 12.47 11.48
C ASP A 41 -7.98 13.51 11.31
N ILE A 42 -8.74 13.80 12.38
CA ILE A 42 -9.73 14.88 12.43
C ILE A 42 -9.06 16.25 12.24
N LEU A 43 -7.86 16.42 12.81
CA LEU A 43 -7.08 17.65 12.73
C LEU A 43 -6.06 17.65 11.59
N VAL A 44 -5.91 16.54 10.86
CA VAL A 44 -5.05 16.46 9.67
C VAL A 44 -5.86 16.93 8.47
N LEU A 45 -5.71 18.21 8.13
CA LEU A 45 -6.39 18.86 7.02
C LEU A 45 -5.49 18.87 5.79
N ALA A 46 -5.94 18.32 4.68
CA ALA A 46 -5.22 18.31 3.42
C ALA A 46 -6.21 18.49 2.25
N PRO A 47 -5.76 18.90 1.06
CA PRO A 47 -6.56 18.75 -0.15
C PRO A 47 -6.99 17.29 -0.37
N GLY A 48 -8.12 17.08 -1.04
CA GLY A 48 -8.59 15.74 -1.38
C GLY A 48 -9.23 14.99 -0.20
N MET A 49 -9.65 15.68 0.87
CA MET A 49 -10.34 15.01 2.00
C MET A 49 -11.61 14.26 1.59
N HIS A 50 -12.27 14.72 0.52
CA HIS A 50 -13.45 14.07 -0.05
C HIS A 50 -13.11 12.74 -0.75
N THR A 51 -11.86 12.54 -1.21
CA THR A 51 -11.42 11.30 -1.88
C THR A 51 -10.90 10.24 -0.93
N GLN A 52 -10.88 10.49 0.39
CA GLN A 52 -10.48 9.48 1.37
C GLN A 52 -11.34 8.21 1.31
N GLN A 53 -12.62 8.35 0.94
CA GLN A 53 -13.55 7.23 0.86
C GLN A 53 -13.35 6.33 -0.37
N SER A 54 -12.52 6.77 -1.32
CA SER A 54 -12.03 6.02 -2.49
C SER A 54 -10.77 5.23 -2.16
N ALA A 55 -10.42 5.05 -0.87
CA ALA A 55 -9.31 4.23 -0.43
C ALA A 55 -9.46 2.74 -0.80
N ASP A 56 -10.65 2.30 -1.21
CA ASP A 56 -10.94 1.00 -1.80
C ASP A 56 -10.36 0.83 -3.22
N ASP A 57 -10.18 1.92 -3.98
CA ASP A 57 -9.66 1.90 -5.36
C ASP A 57 -8.15 2.19 -5.46
N VAL A 58 -7.42 2.11 -4.34
CA VAL A 58 -5.97 2.38 -4.33
C VAL A 58 -5.16 1.40 -5.17
N ASN A 59 -5.69 0.21 -5.44
CA ASN A 59 -5.04 -0.81 -6.26
C ASN A 59 -5.07 -0.52 -7.77
N ARG A 60 -5.75 0.56 -8.20
CA ARG A 60 -5.92 0.92 -9.63
C ARG A 60 -6.58 -0.21 -10.43
N GLY A 61 -7.52 -0.93 -9.80
CA GLY A 61 -8.22 -2.07 -10.41
C GLY A 61 -7.41 -3.36 -10.57
N GLU A 62 -6.18 -3.45 -10.03
CA GLU A 62 -5.37 -4.66 -10.11
C GLU A 62 -5.72 -5.68 -9.02
N PHE A 63 -5.90 -6.94 -9.42
CA PHE A 63 -6.10 -8.08 -8.51
C PHE A 63 -5.13 -9.22 -8.89
N PRO A 64 -3.89 -9.19 -8.36
CA PRO A 64 -2.81 -10.05 -8.82
C PRO A 64 -3.08 -11.52 -8.49
N MET A 65 -2.73 -12.39 -9.43
CA MET A 65 -2.79 -13.83 -9.24
C MET A 65 -1.67 -14.26 -8.29
N THR A 66 -2.02 -15.14 -7.34
CA THR A 66 -1.11 -15.62 -6.31
C THR A 66 -1.12 -17.14 -6.29
N GLY A 67 0.07 -17.74 -6.31
CA GLY A 67 0.28 -19.17 -6.16
C GLY A 67 0.96 -19.47 -4.82
N SER A 68 0.40 -20.39 -4.06
CA SER A 68 1.06 -20.90 -2.86
C SER A 68 2.16 -21.89 -3.26
N MET A 69 3.40 -21.55 -2.98
CA MET A 69 4.56 -22.42 -3.23
C MET A 69 4.61 -23.62 -2.28
N THR A 70 3.87 -23.56 -1.17
CA THR A 70 3.80 -24.64 -0.16
C THR A 70 2.67 -25.63 -0.46
N THR A 71 1.48 -25.13 -0.76
CA THR A 71 0.27 -25.95 -0.94
C THR A 71 -0.13 -26.15 -2.40
N GLY A 72 0.40 -25.37 -3.34
CA GLY A 72 0.05 -25.42 -4.76
C GLY A 72 -1.24 -24.69 -5.13
N ASN A 73 -1.95 -24.11 -4.16
CA ASN A 73 -3.23 -23.44 -4.37
C ASN A 73 -3.07 -22.08 -5.06
N ILE A 74 -4.04 -21.72 -5.89
CA ILE A 74 -4.10 -20.42 -6.56
C ILE A 74 -5.30 -19.64 -6.09
N PHE A 75 -5.08 -18.36 -5.81
CA PHE A 75 -6.12 -17.39 -5.50
C PHE A 75 -5.65 -15.99 -5.91
N ARG A 76 -6.51 -14.98 -5.75
CA ARG A 76 -6.15 -13.58 -6.02
C ARG A 76 -5.97 -12.83 -4.71
N VAL A 77 -5.08 -11.84 -4.70
CA VAL A 77 -5.04 -10.87 -3.59
C VAL A 77 -6.21 -9.92 -3.78
N GLU A 78 -7.20 -10.02 -2.90
CA GLU A 78 -8.42 -9.20 -2.98
C GLU A 78 -8.31 -7.90 -2.19
N ASN A 79 -7.41 -7.83 -1.22
CA ASN A 79 -7.23 -6.64 -0.39
C ASN A 79 -6.52 -5.51 -1.18
N PRO A 80 -7.21 -4.39 -1.50
CA PRO A 80 -6.64 -3.35 -2.36
C PRO A 80 -5.43 -2.64 -1.75
N ALA A 81 -5.43 -2.45 -0.43
CA ALA A 81 -4.32 -1.81 0.28
C ALA A 81 -3.05 -2.68 0.22
N THR A 82 -3.20 -3.99 0.33
CA THR A 82 -2.10 -4.95 0.16
C THR A 82 -1.57 -4.92 -1.25
N VAL A 83 -2.43 -4.97 -2.27
CA VAL A 83 -1.99 -4.85 -3.67
C VAL A 83 -1.22 -3.55 -3.90
N ARG A 84 -1.73 -2.42 -3.42
CA ARG A 84 -1.08 -1.12 -3.54
C ARG A 84 0.31 -1.10 -2.89
N TYR A 85 0.45 -1.67 -1.69
CA TYR A 85 1.74 -1.80 -1.02
C TYR A 85 2.71 -2.69 -1.82
N LEU A 86 2.25 -3.83 -2.32
CA LEU A 86 3.06 -4.73 -3.15
C LEU A 86 3.54 -4.06 -4.45
N GLN A 87 2.68 -3.24 -5.09
CA GLN A 87 3.04 -2.43 -6.24
C GLN A 87 4.16 -1.42 -5.92
N ASP A 88 4.16 -0.82 -4.73
CA ASP A 88 5.12 0.20 -4.33
C ASP A 88 6.49 -0.39 -3.93
N ILE A 89 6.53 -1.57 -3.31
CA ILE A 89 7.79 -2.21 -2.91
C ILE A 89 8.48 -2.98 -4.05
N SER A 90 7.73 -3.34 -5.09
CA SER A 90 8.19 -4.18 -6.20
C SER A 90 8.91 -3.38 -7.29
N ARG A 91 9.77 -4.07 -8.03
CA ARG A 91 10.50 -3.52 -9.19
C ARG A 91 10.34 -4.47 -10.36
N THR A 92 10.23 -3.93 -11.57
CA THR A 92 10.11 -4.72 -12.80
C THR A 92 11.31 -5.65 -12.96
N GLY A 93 11.05 -6.92 -13.30
CA GLY A 93 12.07 -7.94 -13.49
C GLY A 93 12.80 -8.34 -12.22
N SER A 94 12.32 -7.96 -11.04
CA SER A 94 12.92 -8.32 -9.75
C SER A 94 11.93 -9.05 -8.86
N LEU A 95 12.39 -10.13 -8.24
CA LEU A 95 11.67 -10.79 -7.16
C LEU A 95 11.96 -10.05 -5.85
N VAL A 96 10.92 -9.54 -5.20
CA VAL A 96 11.01 -8.88 -3.89
C VAL A 96 10.40 -9.78 -2.82
N THR A 97 11.13 -10.00 -1.73
CA THR A 97 10.60 -10.76 -0.58
C THR A 97 10.00 -9.84 0.47
N ALA A 98 8.76 -10.12 0.88
CA ALA A 98 8.03 -9.45 1.95
C ALA A 98 7.52 -10.46 2.97
N ARG A 99 7.45 -10.05 4.24
CA ARG A 99 6.98 -10.88 5.35
C ARG A 99 5.74 -10.25 5.96
N VAL A 100 4.75 -11.10 6.26
CA VAL A 100 3.61 -10.76 7.09
C VAL A 100 3.85 -11.31 8.48
N SER A 101 3.78 -10.43 9.47
CA SER A 101 3.94 -10.75 10.87
C SER A 101 2.84 -10.12 11.70
N LEU A 102 2.58 -10.67 12.88
CA LEU A 102 1.75 -10.00 13.88
C LEU A 102 2.43 -8.72 14.34
N LYS A 103 1.65 -7.66 14.50
CA LYS A 103 2.14 -6.40 15.09
C LYS A 103 2.76 -6.72 16.45
N PRO A 104 4.01 -6.30 16.72
CA PRO A 104 4.57 -6.42 18.05
C PRO A 104 3.69 -5.58 18.99
N ARG A 105 2.97 -6.23 19.91
CA ARG A 105 2.32 -5.54 21.03
C ARG A 105 3.43 -4.96 21.89
N PHE A 106 3.79 -3.70 21.65
CA PHE A 106 4.68 -2.98 22.55
C PHE A 106 3.99 -2.91 23.92
N CYS A 107 4.49 -3.69 24.88
CA CYS A 107 4.05 -3.63 26.28
C CYS A 107 4.59 -2.40 27.03
N ASN A 108 5.24 -1.45 26.36
CA ASN A 108 5.65 -0.19 26.97
C ASN A 108 4.56 0.86 26.82
N THR A 109 3.64 0.68 27.75
CA THR A 109 2.58 1.59 28.13
C THR A 109 3.16 2.95 28.54
N LEU A 110 3.33 3.89 27.61
CA LEU A 110 3.35 5.31 27.97
C LEU A 110 1.91 5.75 28.27
N LYS A 111 1.31 5.20 29.35
CA LYS A 111 0.05 5.70 29.89
C LYS A 111 0.34 7.04 30.56
N THR A 112 0.30 8.11 29.80
CA THR A 112 0.08 9.44 30.39
C THR A 112 -1.35 9.47 30.95
N PRO A 113 -1.55 9.82 32.23
CA PRO A 113 -2.76 9.51 32.99
C PRO A 113 -4.00 10.35 32.64
N LEU A 114 -3.96 11.17 31.58
CA LEU A 114 -5.02 12.15 31.29
C LEU A 114 -5.70 12.04 29.92
N TYR A 115 -5.26 11.15 29.01
CA TYR A 115 -6.02 10.80 27.81
C TYR A 115 -5.46 9.49 27.23
N SER A 116 -6.29 8.46 27.07
CA SER A 116 -5.89 7.14 26.56
C SER A 116 -5.66 7.17 25.03
N ILE A 117 -4.70 7.96 24.55
CA ILE A 117 -4.29 7.97 23.14
C ILE A 117 -3.17 6.96 22.96
N ASP A 118 -3.48 5.81 22.37
CA ASP A 118 -2.45 4.83 21.98
C ASP A 118 -1.73 5.33 20.72
N LEU A 119 -0.52 5.88 20.90
CA LEU A 119 0.36 6.34 19.82
C LEU A 119 1.25 5.21 19.27
N SER A 120 1.27 4.03 19.90
CA SER A 120 2.07 2.88 19.46
C SER A 120 1.88 2.49 17.99
N PRO A 121 0.66 2.49 17.39
CA PRO A 121 0.51 2.16 15.97
C PRO A 121 1.17 3.18 15.03
N ILE A 122 1.28 4.44 15.47
CA ILE A 122 1.87 5.53 14.69
C ILE A 122 3.40 5.39 14.65
N PHE A 123 4.01 5.03 15.78
CA PHE A 123 5.45 4.80 15.88
C PHE A 123 5.90 3.49 15.23
N ALA A 124 5.03 2.49 15.14
CA ALA A 124 5.31 1.24 14.46
C ALA A 124 5.62 1.40 12.96
N ALA A 125 5.16 2.49 12.34
CA ALA A 125 5.50 2.85 10.96
C ALA A 125 6.88 3.50 10.78
N GLY A 126 7.59 3.76 11.89
CA GLY A 126 8.89 4.41 11.95
C GLY A 126 8.82 5.80 12.59
N ALA A 127 9.82 6.14 13.41
CA ALA A 127 9.86 7.40 14.17
C ALA A 127 9.79 8.65 13.28
N ARG A 128 10.45 8.63 12.11
CA ARG A 128 10.41 9.75 11.14
C ARG A 128 9.00 9.97 10.58
N ALA A 129 8.31 8.90 10.18
CA ALA A 129 6.95 8.98 9.68
C ALA A 129 5.98 9.47 10.77
N ALA A 130 6.15 9.02 12.02
CA ALA A 130 5.36 9.47 13.15
C ALA A 130 5.53 10.98 13.43
N LEU A 131 6.77 11.49 13.42
CA LEU A 131 7.04 12.92 13.63
C LEU A 131 6.40 13.79 12.55
N LEU A 132 6.55 13.41 11.28
CA LEU A 132 5.93 14.12 10.16
C LEU A 132 4.40 14.13 10.26
N TYR A 133 3.82 13.02 10.69
CA TYR A 133 2.38 12.91 10.91
C TYR A 133 1.89 13.80 12.05
N LEU A 134 2.59 13.82 13.19
CA LEU A 134 2.21 14.62 14.37
C LEU A 134 2.38 16.13 14.13
N LEU A 135 3.20 16.54 13.16
CA LEU A 135 3.33 17.95 12.79
C LEU A 135 2.06 18.51 12.13
N CYS A 136 1.30 17.70 11.41
CA CYS A 136 0.05 18.14 10.76
C CYS A 136 -1.02 18.67 11.75
N PRO A 137 -1.43 17.92 12.79
CA PRO A 137 -2.42 18.44 13.75
C PRO A 137 -1.87 19.63 14.56
N VAL A 138 -0.56 19.68 14.83
CA VAL A 138 0.08 20.84 15.46
C VAL A 138 -0.07 22.08 14.57
N LEU A 139 0.18 21.95 13.26
CA LEU A 139 0.03 23.05 12.31
C LEU A 139 -1.43 23.57 12.26
N THR A 140 -2.41 22.66 12.30
CA THR A 140 -3.84 23.02 12.37
C THR A 140 -4.16 23.82 13.63
N ILE A 141 -3.64 23.40 14.80
CA ILE A 141 -3.83 24.13 16.07
C ILE A 141 -3.19 25.52 15.98
N VAL A 142 -1.98 25.63 15.46
CA VAL A 142 -1.29 26.91 15.26
C VAL A 142 -2.13 27.84 14.38
N VAL A 143 -2.60 27.36 13.23
CA VAL A 143 -3.43 28.17 12.31
C VAL A 143 -4.77 28.56 12.94
N PHE A 144 -5.41 27.67 13.70
CA PHE A 144 -6.60 28.00 14.47
C PHE A 144 -6.35 29.16 15.45
N THR A 145 -5.24 29.11 16.21
CA THR A 145 -4.89 30.18 17.15
C THR A 145 -4.60 31.50 16.45
N LEU A 146 -3.89 31.48 15.31
CA LEU A 146 -3.59 32.68 14.54
C LEU A 146 -4.86 33.32 13.98
N LEU A 147 -5.79 32.54 13.43
CA LEU A 147 -7.08 33.05 12.94
C LEU A 147 -7.91 33.68 14.07
N ALA A 148 -7.90 33.07 15.26
CA ALA A 148 -8.59 33.60 16.43
C ALA A 148 -7.97 34.93 16.91
N VAL A 149 -6.63 35.05 16.90
CA VAL A 149 -5.91 36.28 17.26
C VAL A 149 -6.22 37.41 16.26
N ILE A 150 -6.28 37.10 14.96
CA ILE A 150 -6.63 38.04 13.89
C ILE A 150 -8.14 38.39 13.92
N LYS A 151 -8.95 37.65 14.70
CA LYS A 151 -10.42 37.73 14.77
C LYS A 151 -11.08 37.52 13.40
N ASP A 152 -10.49 36.65 12.57
CA ASP A 152 -11.05 36.27 11.29
C ASP A 152 -12.10 35.15 11.48
N TRP A 153 -13.34 35.57 11.75
CA TRP A 153 -14.45 34.65 11.97
C TRP A 153 -14.81 33.82 10.73
N TRP A 154 -14.67 34.39 9.53
CA TRP A 154 -14.90 33.66 8.28
C TRP A 154 -13.85 32.56 8.09
N GLY A 155 -12.58 32.89 8.32
CA GLY A 155 -11.50 31.89 8.32
C GLY A 155 -11.73 30.78 9.36
N LEU A 156 -12.18 31.12 10.57
CA LEU A 156 -12.53 30.13 11.59
C LEU A 156 -13.73 29.25 11.18
N ILE A 157 -14.76 29.81 10.55
CA ILE A 157 -15.91 29.06 10.03
C ILE A 157 -15.45 28.08 8.94
N VAL A 158 -14.62 28.54 8.00
CA VAL A 158 -14.04 27.70 6.94
C VAL A 158 -13.24 26.55 7.55
N LEU A 159 -12.33 26.85 8.48
CA LEU A 159 -11.53 25.84 9.16
C LEU A 159 -12.41 24.84 9.93
N GLY A 160 -13.45 25.33 10.62
CA GLY A 160 -14.42 24.51 11.35
C GLY A 160 -15.19 23.56 10.44
N MET A 161 -15.64 24.02 9.26
CA MET A 161 -16.30 23.16 8.26
C MET A 161 -15.37 22.04 7.78
N LEU A 162 -14.09 22.33 7.53
CA LEU A 162 -13.11 21.32 7.12
C LEU A 162 -12.88 20.28 8.22
N ILE A 163 -12.73 20.71 9.48
CA ILE A 163 -12.58 19.80 10.63
C ILE A 163 -13.84 18.94 10.83
N PHE A 164 -15.02 19.51 10.68
CA PHE A 164 -16.27 18.76 10.80
C PHE A 164 -16.42 17.73 9.66
N ALA A 165 -16.11 18.12 8.42
CA ALA A 165 -16.07 17.20 7.28
C ALA A 165 -15.06 16.06 7.48
N ARG A 166 -13.87 16.35 8.05
CA ARG A 166 -12.91 15.30 8.46
C ARG A 166 -13.49 14.37 9.52
N THR A 167 -14.17 14.93 10.52
CA THR A 167 -14.75 14.15 11.62
C THR A 167 -15.69 13.09 11.09
N ILE A 168 -16.61 13.45 10.19
CA ILE A 168 -17.54 12.51 9.55
C ILE A 168 -16.76 11.43 8.79
N ASN A 169 -15.80 11.81 7.95
CA ASN A 169 -15.02 10.86 7.15
C ASN A 169 -14.23 9.87 8.01
N VAL A 170 -13.57 10.33 9.07
CA VAL A 170 -12.79 9.50 10.00
C VAL A 170 -13.70 8.53 10.75
N VAL A 171 -14.85 8.97 11.23
CA VAL A 171 -15.82 8.11 11.91
C VAL A 171 -16.30 6.98 10.98
N VAL A 172 -16.68 7.32 9.75
CA VAL A 172 -17.15 6.33 8.76
C VAL A 172 -16.05 5.33 8.41
N ILE A 173 -14.81 5.77 8.16
CA ILE A 173 -13.69 4.84 7.86
C ILE A 173 -13.38 3.94 9.03
N LYS A 174 -13.44 4.46 10.25
CA LYS A 174 -13.20 3.66 11.45
C LYS A 174 -14.29 2.60 11.66
N GLN A 175 -15.52 2.89 11.27
CA GLN A 175 -16.61 1.92 11.27
C GLN A 175 -16.45 0.87 10.15
N ARG A 176 -16.02 1.30 8.95
CA ARG A 176 -15.79 0.43 7.78
C ARG A 176 -14.54 -0.46 7.88
N SER A 177 -13.53 -0.06 8.66
CA SER A 177 -12.27 -0.80 8.84
C SER A 177 -12.30 -1.80 10.00
N ARG A 178 -13.47 -2.09 10.57
CA ARG A 178 -13.61 -3.15 11.56
C ARG A 178 -13.38 -4.51 10.90
N LYS A 179 -12.65 -5.38 11.59
CA LYS A 179 -12.30 -6.70 11.07
C LYS A 179 -13.55 -7.56 10.94
N ASP A 180 -13.94 -7.83 9.71
CA ASP A 180 -14.98 -8.79 9.37
C ASP A 180 -14.39 -10.20 9.19
N TRP A 181 -15.24 -11.17 8.83
CA TRP A 181 -14.85 -12.57 8.63
C TRP A 181 -13.73 -12.73 7.59
N LYS A 182 -12.67 -13.48 7.93
CA LYS A 182 -11.51 -13.78 7.05
C LYS A 182 -11.26 -15.28 6.85
N GLY A 183 -12.29 -16.11 7.05
CA GLY A 183 -12.20 -17.56 6.94
C GLY A 183 -11.85 -18.28 8.25
N ALA A 184 -11.83 -19.61 8.20
CA ALA A 184 -11.48 -20.45 9.33
C ALA A 184 -10.00 -20.29 9.71
N LYS A 185 -9.72 -20.40 11.01
CA LYS A 185 -8.34 -20.40 11.53
C LYS A 185 -7.64 -21.67 11.09
N GLU A 186 -6.45 -21.49 10.52
CA GLU A 186 -5.59 -22.58 10.08
C GLU A 186 -4.18 -22.36 10.64
N GLU A 187 -3.55 -23.44 11.06
CA GLU A 187 -2.18 -23.40 11.58
C GLU A 187 -1.20 -23.77 10.47
N GLY A 188 -0.08 -23.06 10.43
CA GLY A 188 0.98 -23.31 9.47
C GLY A 188 1.61 -22.04 8.92
N TYR A 189 2.65 -22.27 8.13
CA TYR A 189 3.40 -21.25 7.42
C TYR A 189 3.15 -21.38 5.93
N LEU A 190 2.94 -20.26 5.25
CA LEU A 190 2.66 -20.22 3.83
C LEU A 190 3.67 -19.30 3.14
N ASP A 191 4.08 -19.73 1.95
CA ASP A 191 4.91 -18.96 1.04
C ASP A 191 4.14 -18.72 -0.24
N LEU A 192 3.89 -17.45 -0.55
CA LEU A 192 3.04 -17.02 -1.66
C LEU A 192 3.87 -16.32 -2.72
N PHE A 193 3.76 -16.77 -3.95
CA PHE A 193 4.24 -16.06 -5.12
C PHE A 193 3.13 -15.21 -5.70
N VAL A 194 3.29 -13.89 -5.68
CA VAL A 194 2.35 -12.89 -6.20
C VAL A 194 2.89 -12.33 -7.51
N LEU A 195 2.12 -12.51 -8.59
CA LEU A 195 2.40 -11.96 -9.91
C LEU A 195 1.65 -10.64 -10.08
N LEU A 196 2.37 -9.52 -10.07
CA LEU A 196 1.83 -8.21 -10.38
C LEU A 196 2.04 -7.84 -11.85
N SER A 197 1.24 -6.88 -12.30
CA SER A 197 1.37 -6.19 -13.58
C SER A 197 2.77 -5.59 -13.76
N GLN A 198 3.22 -5.48 -15.01
CA GLN A 198 4.55 -4.97 -15.40
C GLN A 198 5.73 -5.88 -14.97
N ASP A 199 5.52 -7.20 -14.98
CA ASP A 199 6.55 -8.19 -14.61
C ASP A 199 7.20 -7.92 -13.24
N ARG A 200 6.35 -7.55 -12.29
CA ARG A 200 6.75 -7.32 -10.89
C ARG A 200 6.38 -8.57 -10.10
N TRP A 201 7.36 -9.12 -9.39
CA TRP A 201 7.17 -10.37 -8.66
C TRP A 201 7.43 -10.17 -7.19
N VAL A 202 6.50 -10.65 -6.36
CA VAL A 202 6.65 -10.55 -4.90
C VAL A 202 6.46 -11.91 -4.27
N ARG A 203 7.42 -12.30 -3.43
CA ARG A 203 7.31 -13.45 -2.55
C ARG A 203 6.84 -12.98 -1.19
N LEU A 204 5.66 -13.42 -0.78
CA LEU A 204 5.01 -13.01 0.46
C LEU A 204 4.95 -14.20 1.43
N GLN A 205 5.59 -14.03 2.59
CA GLN A 205 5.80 -15.10 3.55
C GLN A 205 5.15 -14.79 4.90
N GLY A 206 4.58 -15.78 5.58
CA GLY A 206 3.99 -15.57 6.91
C GLY A 206 3.15 -16.73 7.39
N SER A 207 2.53 -16.56 8.56
CA SER A 207 1.55 -17.54 9.04
C SER A 207 0.31 -17.52 8.13
N ILE A 208 -0.38 -18.66 7.99
CA ILE A 208 -1.58 -18.76 7.15
C ILE A 208 -2.64 -17.73 7.58
N ASN A 209 -2.86 -17.56 8.89
CA ASN A 209 -3.86 -16.63 9.41
C ASN A 209 -3.51 -15.16 9.17
N ASP A 210 -2.23 -14.81 9.28
CA ASP A 210 -1.79 -13.43 9.04
C ASP A 210 -1.85 -13.10 7.56
N LEU A 211 -1.44 -14.03 6.70
CA LEU A 211 -1.55 -13.89 5.25
C LEU A 211 -3.00 -13.77 4.81
N LYS A 212 -3.91 -14.64 5.28
CA LYS A 212 -5.35 -14.49 5.02
C LYS A 212 -5.88 -13.13 5.48
N THR A 213 -5.46 -12.67 6.66
CA THR A 213 -5.88 -11.36 7.17
C THR A 213 -5.38 -10.21 6.28
N ALA A 214 -4.16 -10.33 5.74
CA ALA A 214 -3.56 -9.32 4.87
C ALA A 214 -4.07 -9.39 3.42
N THR A 215 -4.34 -10.57 2.85
CA THR A 215 -4.61 -10.74 1.42
C THR A 215 -6.08 -10.98 1.08
N ALA A 216 -6.87 -11.54 2.00
CA ALA A 216 -8.23 -11.99 1.70
C ALA A 216 -9.28 -10.90 1.91
N GLY A 217 -10.27 -10.85 1.02
CA GLY A 217 -11.41 -9.95 1.06
C GLY A 217 -11.05 -8.46 1.01
N GLN A 218 -12.09 -7.64 0.92
CA GLN A 218 -11.93 -6.20 1.04
C GLN A 218 -11.49 -5.83 2.46
N TRP A 219 -10.66 -4.79 2.56
CA TRP A 219 -10.25 -4.23 3.84
C TRP A 219 -11.29 -3.27 4.41
N LEU A 220 -11.93 -2.46 3.56
CA LEU A 220 -13.04 -1.59 3.94
C LEU A 220 -14.35 -2.24 3.52
N ARG A 221 -15.28 -2.41 4.46
CA ARG A 221 -16.65 -2.84 4.18
C ARG A 221 -17.34 -1.84 3.23
N ASP A 222 -18.32 -2.31 2.45
CA ASP A 222 -19.18 -1.45 1.66
C ASP A 222 -19.93 -0.41 2.51
N LYS A 223 -20.16 0.77 1.93
CA LYS A 223 -20.83 1.89 2.60
C LYS A 223 -22.32 1.59 2.76
N THR A 224 -22.87 1.77 3.95
CA THR A 224 -24.34 1.81 4.13
C THR A 224 -24.93 3.11 3.57
N ALA A 225 -26.25 3.15 3.37
CA ALA A 225 -26.93 4.36 2.88
C ALA A 225 -26.71 5.57 3.80
N GLU A 226 -26.75 5.37 5.12
CA GLU A 226 -26.52 6.43 6.12
C GLU A 226 -25.08 6.94 6.10
N GLU A 227 -24.11 6.03 6.06
CA GLU A 227 -22.69 6.38 5.94
C GLU A 227 -22.43 7.14 4.62
N SER A 228 -23.05 6.73 3.51
CA SER A 228 -22.95 7.39 2.21
C SER A 228 -23.54 8.81 2.24
N PHE A 229 -24.70 8.99 2.88
CA PHE A 229 -25.29 10.31 3.08
C PHE A 229 -24.38 11.22 3.91
N GLY A 230 -23.81 10.72 5.01
CA GLY A 230 -22.84 11.46 5.82
C GLY A 230 -21.60 11.89 5.02
N ILE A 231 -21.06 11.01 4.17
CA ILE A 231 -19.96 11.34 3.24
C ILE A 231 -20.38 12.44 2.25
N GLY A 232 -21.61 12.39 1.74
CA GLY A 232 -22.18 13.43 0.88
C GLY A 232 -22.24 14.79 1.56
N VAL A 233 -22.70 14.83 2.82
CA VAL A 233 -22.72 16.05 3.65
C VAL A 233 -21.30 16.58 3.88
N ALA A 234 -20.35 15.70 4.22
CA ALA A 234 -18.96 16.08 4.40
C ALA A 234 -18.35 16.68 3.12
N THR A 235 -18.66 16.09 1.96
CA THR A 235 -18.22 16.59 0.66
C THR A 235 -18.82 17.95 0.35
N LEU A 236 -20.12 18.12 0.60
CA LEU A 236 -20.80 19.41 0.42
C LEU A 236 -20.21 20.50 1.33
N LEU A 237 -19.84 20.17 2.56
CA LEU A 237 -19.16 21.09 3.47
C LEU A 237 -17.79 21.53 2.96
N VAL A 238 -17.03 20.64 2.31
CA VAL A 238 -15.75 21.01 1.68
C VAL A 238 -16.01 22.00 0.53
N TYR A 239 -16.99 21.76 -0.34
CA TYR A 239 -17.35 22.70 -1.40
C TYR A 239 -17.86 24.04 -0.86
N ALA A 240 -18.72 24.00 0.16
CA ALA A 240 -19.19 25.20 0.83
C ALA A 240 -18.03 26.00 1.43
N SER A 241 -17.06 25.32 2.07
CA SER A 241 -15.88 25.95 2.64
C SER A 241 -15.03 26.68 1.59
N ALA A 242 -14.88 26.11 0.39
CA ALA A 242 -14.17 26.75 -0.71
C ALA A 242 -14.90 28.01 -1.20
N ALA A 243 -16.23 27.98 -1.27
CA ALA A 243 -17.04 29.15 -1.63
C ALA A 243 -16.98 30.25 -0.56
N LEU A 244 -17.04 29.87 0.72
CA LEU A 244 -17.00 30.76 1.88
C LEU A 244 -15.60 31.34 2.14
N ALA A 245 -14.53 30.68 1.67
CA ALA A 245 -13.15 31.14 1.82
C ALA A 245 -12.90 32.52 1.18
N SER A 246 -13.66 32.90 0.16
CA SER A 246 -13.56 34.24 -0.47
C SER A 246 -13.98 35.40 0.45
N ASN A 247 -14.74 35.12 1.51
CA ASN A 247 -15.14 36.11 2.50
C ASN A 247 -14.12 36.25 3.65
N ALA A 248 -13.16 35.34 3.74
CA ALA A 248 -12.09 35.43 4.73
C ALA A 248 -11.15 36.59 4.41
N SER A 249 -10.43 37.07 5.42
CA SER A 249 -9.38 38.05 5.19
C SER A 249 -8.28 37.45 4.32
N THR A 250 -7.57 38.28 3.53
CA THR A 250 -6.45 37.80 2.71
C THR A 250 -5.37 37.10 3.55
N ALA A 251 -5.17 37.54 4.80
CA ALA A 251 -4.26 36.87 5.72
C ALA A 251 -4.81 35.50 6.16
N GLY A 252 -6.10 35.41 6.48
CA GLY A 252 -6.74 34.17 6.92
C GLY A 252 -6.83 33.13 5.81
N SER A 253 -7.16 33.53 4.58
CA SER A 253 -7.17 32.64 3.44
C SER A 253 -5.76 32.14 3.09
N LEU A 254 -4.75 33.00 3.14
CA LEU A 254 -3.34 32.59 2.97
C LEU A 254 -2.92 31.57 4.05
N LEU A 255 -3.30 31.78 5.31
CA LEU A 255 -3.01 30.85 6.40
C LEU A 255 -3.65 29.48 6.15
N ILE A 256 -4.91 29.43 5.70
CA ILE A 256 -5.61 28.18 5.37
C ILE A 256 -4.97 27.50 4.15
N ALA A 257 -4.63 28.26 3.10
CA ALA A 257 -3.94 27.72 1.93
C ALA A 257 -2.58 27.11 2.30
N CYS A 258 -1.80 27.82 3.12
CA CYS A 258 -0.51 27.36 3.62
C CYS A 258 -0.68 26.09 4.48
N LEU A 259 -1.67 26.06 5.38
CA LEU A 259 -2.01 24.88 6.18
C LEU A 259 -2.24 23.65 5.30
N LEU A 260 -3.10 23.77 4.29
CA LEU A 260 -3.47 22.66 3.42
C LEU A 260 -2.29 22.16 2.58
N LEU A 261 -1.52 23.08 1.97
CA LEU A 261 -0.35 22.73 1.16
C LEU A 261 0.77 22.10 1.99
N SER A 262 1.09 22.67 3.15
CA SER A 262 2.10 22.12 4.05
C SER A 262 1.68 20.77 4.59
N SER A 263 0.41 20.61 5.01
CA SER A 263 -0.09 19.35 5.55
C SER A 263 -0.08 18.24 4.52
N VAL A 264 -0.40 18.53 3.26
CA VAL A 264 -0.36 17.50 2.22
C VAL A 264 1.05 17.11 1.81
N ALA A 265 1.98 18.06 1.79
CA ALA A 265 3.40 17.77 1.59
C ALA A 265 3.97 16.91 2.74
N LEU A 266 3.63 17.23 3.99
CA LEU A 266 4.01 16.45 5.16
C LEU A 266 3.39 15.05 5.13
N LEU A 267 2.12 14.93 4.72
CA LEU A 267 1.43 13.65 4.63
C LEU A 267 1.99 12.79 3.50
N ALA A 268 2.32 13.38 2.35
CA ALA A 268 2.99 12.68 1.25
C ALA A 268 4.37 12.17 1.67
N LEU A 269 5.16 12.99 2.37
CA LEU A 269 6.47 12.60 2.90
C LEU A 269 6.35 11.53 4.00
N CYS A 270 5.31 11.61 4.83
CA CYS A 270 4.98 10.59 5.83
C CYS A 270 4.64 9.25 5.18
N ASN A 271 3.81 9.26 4.13
CA ASN A 271 3.45 8.07 3.36
C ASN A 271 4.68 7.45 2.70
N TYR A 272 5.54 8.27 2.08
CA TYR A 272 6.78 7.81 1.49
C TYR A 272 7.75 7.22 2.53
N SER A 273 7.78 7.79 3.74
CA SER A 273 8.63 7.32 4.84
C SER A 273 8.08 6.07 5.53
N THR A 274 6.81 5.71 5.29
CA THR A 274 6.17 4.54 5.88
C THR A 274 6.64 3.28 5.17
N ARG A 275 7.40 2.44 5.87
CA ARG A 275 8.02 1.24 5.27
C ARG A 275 7.13 0.00 5.29
N CYS A 276 6.13 -0.03 6.16
CA CYS A 276 5.28 -1.19 6.39
C CYS A 276 3.81 -0.86 6.11
N LEU A 277 3.09 -1.83 5.55
CA LEU A 277 1.64 -1.81 5.54
C LEU A 277 1.14 -2.41 6.85
N GLN A 278 0.30 -1.67 7.56
CA GLN A 278 -0.40 -2.15 8.73
C GLN A 278 -1.83 -2.51 8.33
N MET A 279 -2.24 -3.73 8.67
CA MET A 279 -3.55 -4.26 8.29
C MET A 279 -4.11 -5.03 9.47
N TYR A 280 -5.11 -4.46 10.15
CA TYR A 280 -5.64 -4.99 11.42
C TYR A 280 -4.52 -5.22 12.45
N ASP A 281 -4.35 -6.47 12.91
CA ASP A 281 -3.31 -6.91 13.84
C ASP A 281 -2.02 -7.37 13.13
N CYS A 282 -1.97 -7.30 11.81
CA CYS A 282 -0.85 -7.75 10.99
C CYS A 282 -0.06 -6.55 10.44
N MET A 283 1.21 -6.79 10.17
CA MET A 283 2.12 -5.88 9.50
C MET A 283 2.77 -6.62 8.34
N VAL A 284 2.71 -6.02 7.14
CA VAL A 284 3.45 -6.47 5.96
C VAL A 284 4.66 -5.56 5.81
N GLU A 285 5.84 -6.16 5.84
CA GLU A 285 7.11 -5.45 5.74
C GLU A 285 7.99 -6.12 4.68
N LYS A 286 8.69 -5.30 3.91
CA LYS A 286 9.76 -5.77 3.02
C LYS A 286 10.93 -6.28 3.86
N VAL A 287 11.40 -7.50 3.59
CA VAL A 287 12.52 -8.07 4.35
C VAL A 287 13.81 -7.29 4.06
N GLU A 288 14.44 -6.68 5.05
CA GLU A 288 15.73 -5.99 4.82
C GLU A 288 16.89 -7.00 4.84
N GLY A 289 17.73 -7.03 3.80
CA GLY A 289 18.90 -7.92 3.74
C GLY A 289 19.48 -8.13 2.33
N PRO A 290 20.72 -8.65 2.23
CA PRO A 290 21.28 -9.09 0.96
C PRO A 290 20.45 -10.26 0.42
N GLY A 291 20.05 -10.19 -0.86
CA GLY A 291 19.23 -11.23 -1.51
C GLY A 291 17.72 -11.06 -1.40
N THR A 292 17.20 -10.01 -0.74
CA THR A 292 15.74 -9.75 -0.72
C THR A 292 15.19 -9.36 -2.09
N ILE A 293 15.96 -8.57 -2.84
CA ILE A 293 15.63 -8.12 -4.19
C ILE A 293 16.56 -8.85 -5.15
N VAL A 294 16.02 -9.83 -5.86
CA VAL A 294 16.80 -10.61 -6.82
C VAL A 294 16.34 -10.23 -8.24
N PRO A 295 17.18 -9.56 -9.04
CA PRO A 295 16.86 -9.29 -10.43
C PRO A 295 17.01 -10.58 -11.25
N TYR A 296 16.10 -10.78 -12.21
CA TYR A 296 16.22 -11.84 -13.20
C TYR A 296 16.05 -11.27 -14.60
N LEU A 297 16.81 -11.79 -15.56
CA LEU A 297 16.71 -11.39 -16.96
C LEU A 297 15.45 -11.97 -17.61
N ARG A 298 15.06 -13.18 -17.20
CA ARG A 298 13.90 -13.88 -17.73
C ARG A 298 13.01 -14.37 -16.60
N ARG A 299 11.69 -14.25 -16.79
CA ARG A 299 10.67 -14.80 -15.89
C ARG A 299 10.91 -16.30 -15.62
N MET A 300 11.33 -17.03 -16.65
CA MET A 300 11.63 -18.47 -16.56
C MET A 300 12.77 -18.79 -15.58
N GLU A 301 13.84 -17.99 -15.52
CA GLU A 301 14.96 -18.22 -14.59
C GLU A 301 14.53 -18.05 -13.14
N MET A 302 13.69 -17.05 -12.88
CA MET A 302 13.08 -16.82 -11.58
C MET A 302 12.22 -18.02 -11.17
N VAL A 303 11.39 -18.53 -12.07
CA VAL A 303 10.53 -19.69 -11.79
C VAL A 303 11.36 -20.94 -11.53
N LYS A 304 12.40 -21.21 -12.31
CA LYS A 304 13.33 -22.33 -12.07
C LYS A 304 13.97 -22.25 -10.69
N ALA A 305 14.42 -21.06 -10.28
CA ALA A 305 15.00 -20.85 -8.95
C ALA A 305 13.98 -21.13 -7.82
N LEU A 306 12.74 -20.65 -7.97
CA LEU A 306 11.68 -20.87 -6.97
C LEU A 306 11.20 -22.32 -6.91
N ILE A 307 11.16 -23.04 -8.04
CA ILE A 307 10.84 -24.47 -8.07
C ILE A 307 11.93 -25.27 -7.37
N HIS A 308 13.20 -24.95 -7.63
CA HIS A 308 14.32 -25.58 -6.95
C HIS A 308 14.29 -25.32 -5.43
N GLU A 309 13.88 -24.13 -5.00
CA GLU A 309 13.78 -23.81 -3.57
C GLU A 309 12.57 -24.48 -2.89
N SER A 310 11.39 -24.45 -3.52
CA SER A 310 10.15 -25.01 -2.97
C SER A 310 10.00 -26.51 -3.15
N GLN A 311 10.83 -27.13 -4.00
CA GLN A 311 10.72 -28.53 -4.42
C GLN A 311 9.33 -28.87 -4.99
N ARG A 312 8.63 -27.86 -5.52
CA ARG A 312 7.25 -27.97 -5.99
C ARG A 312 7.02 -27.06 -7.19
N SER A 313 6.29 -27.55 -8.19
CA SER A 313 6.11 -26.88 -9.49
C SER A 313 4.65 -26.70 -9.93
N ASP A 314 3.69 -27.26 -9.20
CA ASP A 314 2.27 -27.23 -9.55
C ASP A 314 1.68 -25.82 -9.58
N TRP A 315 2.09 -24.95 -8.64
CA TRP A 315 1.71 -23.54 -8.63
C TRP A 315 2.17 -22.81 -9.89
N ALA A 316 3.37 -23.12 -10.41
CA ALA A 316 3.93 -22.44 -11.58
C ALA A 316 3.21 -22.82 -12.87
N VAL A 317 2.88 -24.11 -13.04
CA VAL A 317 2.09 -24.59 -14.18
C VAL A 317 0.69 -24.01 -14.15
N ARG A 318 0.03 -24.05 -12.99
CA ARG A 318 -1.35 -23.54 -12.85
C ARG A 318 -1.46 -22.02 -12.96
N MET A 319 -0.38 -21.28 -12.69
CA MET A 319 -0.28 -19.83 -12.93
C MET A 319 0.15 -19.49 -14.37
N GLU A 320 0.31 -20.49 -15.24
CA GLU A 320 0.74 -20.34 -16.64
C GLU A 320 2.12 -19.65 -16.76
N LEU A 321 3.00 -19.86 -15.77
CA LEU A 321 4.36 -19.33 -15.81
C LEU A 321 5.30 -20.21 -16.63
N ILE A 322 4.99 -21.51 -16.73
CA ILE A 322 5.72 -22.53 -17.47
C ILE A 322 4.72 -23.50 -18.12
N THR A 323 5.09 -24.09 -19.26
CA THR A 323 4.33 -25.18 -19.85
C THR A 323 4.70 -26.52 -19.20
N PRO A 324 3.82 -27.55 -19.29
CA PRO A 324 4.16 -28.90 -18.84
C PRO A 324 5.39 -29.50 -19.54
N GLU A 325 5.64 -29.12 -20.80
CA GLU A 325 6.80 -29.55 -21.59
C GLU A 325 8.09 -28.93 -21.04
N GLU A 326 8.09 -27.62 -20.79
CA GLU A 326 9.21 -26.92 -20.16
C GLU A 326 9.49 -27.46 -18.75
N LEU A 327 8.45 -27.85 -18.01
CA LEU A 327 8.62 -28.49 -16.71
C LEU A 327 9.34 -29.85 -16.84
N ALA A 328 9.00 -30.66 -17.85
CA ALA A 328 9.66 -31.94 -18.10
C ALA A 328 11.14 -31.75 -18.45
N GLU A 329 11.48 -30.73 -19.25
CA GLU A 329 12.88 -30.36 -19.54
C GLU A 329 13.62 -29.90 -18.28
N ILE A 330 12.99 -29.07 -17.44
CA ILE A 330 13.58 -28.60 -16.18
C ILE A 330 13.87 -29.76 -15.25
N LEU A 331 12.91 -30.66 -15.06
CA LEU A 331 13.07 -31.84 -14.20
C LEU A 331 14.11 -32.81 -14.77
N GLY A 332 14.14 -33.01 -16.09
CA GLY A 332 15.16 -33.80 -16.77
C GLY A 332 16.57 -33.24 -16.61
N SER A 333 16.71 -31.91 -16.57
CA SER A 333 18.00 -31.24 -16.32
C SER A 333 18.45 -31.24 -14.85
N MET A 334 17.55 -31.54 -13.91
CA MET A 334 17.84 -31.63 -12.47
C MET A 334 18.26 -33.04 -12.03
N GLN A 335 18.00 -34.08 -12.83
CA GLN A 335 18.58 -35.41 -12.57
C GLN A 335 20.08 -35.39 -12.90
N PRO A 336 20.96 -35.88 -12.01
CA PRO A 336 22.35 -36.08 -12.39
C PRO A 336 22.36 -37.03 -13.58
N SER A 337 23.11 -36.66 -14.61
CA SER A 337 23.45 -37.56 -15.70
C SER A 337 24.15 -38.77 -15.10
N ASP A 338 23.40 -39.85 -14.86
CA ASP A 338 23.97 -41.16 -14.59
C ASP A 338 24.93 -41.46 -15.74
N GLY A 339 26.21 -41.49 -15.40
CA GLY A 339 27.29 -41.82 -16.30
C GLY A 339 27.12 -43.24 -16.80
N SER A 340 26.42 -43.40 -17.92
CA SER A 340 26.44 -44.61 -18.74
C SER A 340 26.90 -44.24 -20.15
N GLY A 341 28.12 -43.69 -20.22
CA GLY A 341 28.89 -43.54 -21.45
C GLY A 341 30.20 -44.31 -21.32
N ASN A 342 30.20 -45.60 -21.66
CA ASN A 342 31.26 -46.29 -22.42
C ASN A 342 31.12 -47.81 -22.34
N SER A 343 30.79 -48.45 -23.46
CA SER A 343 31.62 -49.49 -24.10
C SER A 343 30.81 -50.22 -25.17
N LYS A 344 30.67 -49.62 -26.35
CA LYS A 344 30.23 -50.34 -27.56
C LYS A 344 30.76 -49.65 -28.81
N LEU A 345 32.08 -49.63 -29.00
CA LEU A 345 32.72 -49.40 -30.29
C LEU A 345 34.23 -49.55 -30.17
N GLU A 346 34.72 -50.79 -30.13
CA GLU A 346 36.01 -51.17 -30.73
C GLU A 346 36.12 -52.69 -30.75
N ASN A 347 35.72 -53.28 -31.87
CA ASN A 347 36.23 -54.58 -32.35
C ASN A 347 35.71 -54.80 -33.76
N ARG A 348 36.23 -54.02 -34.71
CA ARG A 348 36.05 -54.31 -36.14
C ARG A 348 37.18 -53.75 -36.99
N SER A 349 38.40 -54.21 -36.74
CA SER A 349 39.49 -54.09 -37.71
C SER A 349 40.69 -54.95 -37.29
N LEU A 350 40.60 -56.26 -37.48
CA LEU A 350 41.78 -57.12 -37.65
C LEU A 350 41.34 -58.36 -38.45
N VAL A 351 41.25 -58.16 -39.77
CA VAL A 351 41.19 -59.25 -40.76
C VAL A 351 42.33 -58.99 -41.74
N ASN A 352 43.16 -60.02 -41.89
CA ASN A 352 44.11 -60.28 -42.97
C ASN A 352 45.42 -59.48 -43.01
N GLN A 353 46.48 -60.10 -42.50
CA GLN A 353 47.72 -60.32 -43.28
C GLN A 353 48.66 -61.28 -42.54
N THR A 354 48.51 -62.60 -42.72
CA THR A 354 49.64 -63.54 -42.58
C THR A 354 49.37 -64.85 -43.35
N GLN A 355 49.76 -64.91 -44.61
CA GLN A 355 50.10 -66.20 -45.26
C GLN A 355 50.92 -65.96 -46.54
N ARG A 356 52.23 -66.22 -46.47
CA ARG A 356 53.05 -67.04 -47.40
C ARG A 356 54.51 -66.59 -47.44
N SER A 357 55.37 -67.45 -46.92
CA SER A 357 56.66 -67.81 -47.54
C SER A 357 57.02 -69.22 -47.08
N VAL A 358 56.75 -70.20 -47.95
CA VAL A 358 57.70 -71.28 -48.31
C VAL A 358 57.92 -71.10 -49.80
#